data_AF-A0A962M5P1-F1
#
_entry.id   AF-A0A962M5P1-F1
#
_cell.length_a   1.000
_cell.length_b   1.000
_cell.length_c   1.000
_cell.angle_alpha   90.00
_cell.angle_beta   90.00
_cell.angle_gamma   90.00
#
_symmetry.space_group_name_H-M   'P 1'
#
loop_
_entity.id
_entity.type
_entity.pdbx_description
1 polymer ?
#
loop_
_entity_poly.entity_id
_entity_poly.type
_entity_poly.pdbx_seq_one_letter_code
_entity_poly.pdbx_strand_id
1 'polypeptide(L)'
;MYSLSIGTYCIKSKTLKKSKLVLINLPSKKSIYCLKESLCICGFVANEITTIFNYGKFGSYLKSKYRTVVRGVAKNPVDHPNGGRTKSKSPEYSP
;
A
#
# COMPACT_ATOMS: atom_id res chain seq x y z
N MET A 1 -2.17 -11.26 -9.19
CA MET A 1 -1.05 -11.59 -8.28
C MET A 1 -1.20 -10.75 -7.02
N TYR A 2 -1.01 -11.34 -5.83
CA TYR A 2 -1.24 -10.69 -4.54
C TYR A 2 -0.06 -10.93 -3.60
N SER A 3 0.13 -10.05 -2.61
CA SER A 3 1.12 -10.19 -1.53
C SER A 3 2.54 -10.46 -2.01
N LEU A 4 2.99 -9.66 -2.98
CA LEU A 4 4.37 -9.69 -3.49
C LEU A 4 5.31 -8.80 -2.68
N SER A 5 4.77 -7.89 -1.88
CA SER A 5 5.57 -6.97 -1.09
C SER A 5 6.26 -7.69 0.06
N ILE A 6 7.42 -7.16 0.45
CA ILE A 6 8.24 -7.63 1.55
C ILE A 6 7.41 -7.85 2.83
N GLY A 7 7.62 -8.96 3.53
CA GLY A 7 6.91 -9.31 4.77
C GLY A 7 5.40 -9.56 4.63
N THR A 8 4.83 -9.52 3.42
CA THR A 8 3.40 -9.77 3.23
C THR A 8 3.11 -11.24 3.02
N TYR A 9 1.92 -11.66 3.45
CA TYR A 9 1.35 -12.98 3.21
C TYR A 9 -0.17 -12.88 3.11
N CYS A 10 -0.78 -13.94 2.59
CA CYS A 10 -2.23 -14.10 2.54
C CYS A 10 -2.64 -15.23 3.47
N ILE A 11 -3.82 -15.12 4.08
CA ILE A 11 -4.38 -16.19 4.90
C ILE A 11 -5.50 -16.87 4.13
N LYS A 12 -5.39 -18.18 3.93
CA LYS A 12 -6.48 -18.99 3.37
C LYS A 12 -7.56 -19.16 4.45
N SER A 13 -8.80 -18.80 4.14
CA SER A 13 -9.92 -18.89 5.10
C SER A 13 -10.86 -20.05 4.82
N LYS A 14 -11.72 -19.93 3.79
CA LYS A 14 -12.77 -20.91 3.48
C LYS A 14 -12.59 -21.43 2.06
N THR A 15 -12.96 -22.68 1.81
CA THR A 15 -12.97 -23.27 0.47
C THR A 15 -14.40 -23.62 0.08
N LEU A 16 -14.89 -23.07 -1.03
CA LEU A 16 -16.19 -23.43 -1.60
C LEU A 16 -15.99 -24.63 -2.53
N LYS A 17 -16.36 -25.82 -2.03
CA LYS A 17 -16.18 -27.08 -2.78
C LYS A 17 -16.98 -27.11 -4.09
N LYS A 18 -18.19 -26.52 -4.11
CA LYS A 18 -19.09 -26.53 -5.28
C LYS A 18 -18.57 -25.70 -6.46
N SER A 19 -17.92 -24.57 -6.21
CA SER A 19 -17.49 -23.60 -7.23
C SER A 19 -15.99 -23.60 -7.51
N LYS A 20 -15.21 -24.51 -6.91
CA LYS A 20 -13.73 -24.53 -6.98
C LYS A 20 -13.08 -23.19 -6.58
N LEU A 21 -13.72 -22.42 -5.70
CA LEU A 21 -13.21 -21.15 -5.22
C LEU A 21 -12.66 -21.26 -3.80
N VAL A 22 -11.66 -20.45 -3.51
CA VAL A 22 -11.04 -20.30 -2.19
C VAL A 22 -11.13 -18.84 -1.79
N LEU A 23 -11.61 -18.60 -0.57
CA LEU A 23 -11.60 -17.30 0.06
C LEU A 23 -10.23 -17.06 0.70
N ILE A 24 -9.60 -15.97 0.30
CA ILE A 24 -8.27 -15.56 0.74
C ILE A 24 -8.39 -14.17 1.38
N ASN A 25 -7.80 -14.01 2.56
CA ASN A 25 -7.66 -12.72 3.22
C ASN A 25 -6.33 -12.08 2.82
N LEU A 26 -6.42 -10.88 2.24
CA LEU A 26 -5.28 -10.06 1.84
C LEU A 26 -4.70 -9.31 3.06
N PRO A 27 -3.43 -8.83 2.98
CA PRO A 27 -2.83 -8.00 4.01
C PRO A 27 -3.61 -6.70 4.27
N SER A 28 -4.40 -6.22 3.29
CA SER A 28 -5.29 -5.07 3.44
C SER A 28 -6.57 -5.37 4.24
N LYS A 29 -6.68 -6.55 4.87
CA LYS A 29 -7.88 -7.08 5.55
C LYS A 29 -9.11 -7.28 4.65
N LYS A 30 -8.94 -7.12 3.33
CA LYS A 30 -9.98 -7.43 2.35
C LYS A 30 -9.97 -8.92 2.07
N SER A 31 -11.14 -9.51 1.89
CA SER A 31 -11.28 -10.89 1.47
C SER A 31 -11.63 -10.95 -0.02
N ILE A 32 -10.98 -11.88 -0.73
CA ILE A 32 -11.19 -12.08 -2.17
C ILE A 32 -11.39 -13.57 -2.45
N TYR A 33 -12.11 -13.87 -3.54
CA TYR A 33 -12.20 -15.22 -4.07
C TYR A 33 -11.12 -15.44 -5.13
N CYS A 34 -10.45 -16.58 -5.06
CA CYS A 34 -9.49 -17.05 -6.05
C CYS A 34 -9.81 -18.48 -6.46
N LEU A 35 -9.42 -18.87 -7.66
CA LEU A 35 -9.56 -20.25 -8.14
C LEU A 35 -8.68 -21.19 -7.31
N LYS A 36 -9.19 -22.38 -6.98
CA LYS A 36 -8.45 -23.40 -6.22
C LYS A 36 -7.18 -23.88 -6.95
N GLU A 37 -7.17 -23.80 -8.28
CA GLU A 37 -6.07 -24.21 -9.15
C GLU A 37 -4.99 -23.10 -9.30
N SER A 38 -5.17 -21.94 -8.65
CA SER A 38 -4.18 -20.86 -8.69
C SER A 38 -2.88 -21.25 -7.97
N LEU A 39 -1.75 -20.82 -8.55
CA LEU A 39 -0.43 -21.03 -7.97
C LEU A 39 -0.20 -20.10 -6.77
N CYS A 40 0.37 -20.65 -5.71
CA CYS A 40 0.82 -19.89 -4.54
C CYS A 40 2.13 -20.45 -4.00
N ILE A 41 2.84 -19.61 -3.26
CA ILE A 41 4.03 -19.97 -2.49
C ILE A 41 3.62 -20.09 -1.03
N CYS A 42 4.06 -21.15 -0.35
CA CYS A 42 3.82 -21.33 1.08
C CYS A 42 4.78 -20.46 1.90
N GLY A 43 4.25 -19.71 2.86
CA GLY A 43 5.03 -18.83 3.74
C GLY A 43 4.79 -17.34 3.46
N PHE A 44 5.77 -16.52 3.84
CA PHE A 44 5.75 -15.06 3.68
C PHE A 44 6.90 -14.60 2.78
N VAL A 45 6.79 -13.38 2.24
CA VAL A 45 7.88 -12.78 1.45
C VAL A 45 9.02 -12.38 2.39
N ALA A 46 10.22 -12.95 2.19
CA ALA A 46 11.38 -12.73 3.04
C ALA A 46 11.82 -11.26 3.16
N ASN A 47 12.71 -10.97 4.12
CA ASN A 47 13.33 -9.67 4.40
C ASN A 47 12.41 -8.64 5.12
N GLU A 48 11.89 -9.05 6.28
CA GLU A 48 11.06 -8.21 7.16
C GLU A 48 11.82 -7.01 7.75
N ILE A 49 13.16 -7.05 7.77
CA ILE A 49 14.04 -6.00 8.32
C ILE A 49 13.81 -4.66 7.62
N THR A 50 13.46 -4.67 6.34
CA THR A 50 13.12 -3.47 5.57
C THR A 50 11.97 -2.64 6.17
N THR A 51 11.06 -3.26 6.92
CA THR A 51 9.97 -2.52 7.59
C THR A 51 10.46 -1.64 8.74
N ILE A 52 11.60 -1.99 9.34
CA ILE A 52 12.24 -1.28 10.47
C ILE A 52 13.33 -0.32 9.94
N PHE A 53 13.61 -0.35 8.63
CA PHE A 53 14.67 0.44 8.02
C PHE A 53 14.38 1.95 8.09
N ASN A 54 15.35 2.71 8.60
CA ASN A 54 15.32 4.17 8.63
C ASN A 54 16.39 4.75 7.69
N TYR A 55 15.98 5.64 6.78
CA TYR A 55 16.89 6.30 5.83
C TYR A 55 17.91 7.23 6.51
N GLY A 56 17.61 7.74 7.72
CA GLY A 56 18.49 8.55 8.57
C GLY A 56 18.80 9.97 8.09
N LYS A 57 18.86 10.20 6.77
CA LYS A 57 19.18 11.49 6.15
C LYS A 57 18.41 11.68 4.84
N PHE A 58 18.05 12.93 4.55
CA PHE A 58 17.26 13.29 3.37
C PHE A 58 17.95 12.88 2.05
N GLY A 59 19.27 13.06 1.93
CA GLY A 59 20.02 12.67 0.74
C GLY A 59 19.99 11.17 0.44
N SER A 60 19.96 10.32 1.47
CA SER A 60 19.82 8.86 1.29
C SER A 60 18.43 8.49 0.75
N TYR A 61 17.40 9.20 1.21
CA TYR A 61 16.03 9.02 0.71
C TYR A 61 15.89 9.44 -0.76
N LEU A 62 16.54 10.55 -1.18
CA LEU A 62 16.52 11.01 -2.57
C LEU A 62 17.22 10.06 -3.54
N LYS A 63 18.24 9.32 -3.10
CA LYS A 63 18.86 8.27 -3.93
C LYS A 63 17.89 7.11 -4.20
N SER A 64 16.98 6.82 -3.26
CA SER A 64 15.97 5.76 -3.35
C SER A 64 14.69 6.23 -4.05
N LYS A 65 14.32 7.51 -3.94
CA LYS A 65 13.11 8.10 -4.53
C LYS A 65 13.42 9.36 -5.32
N TYR A 66 12.83 9.46 -6.51
CA TYR A 66 13.15 10.47 -7.52
C TYR A 66 12.77 11.93 -7.23
N ARG A 67 12.04 12.26 -6.14
CA ARG A 67 11.62 13.66 -5.91
C ARG A 67 11.19 14.01 -4.50
N THR A 68 11.38 15.28 -4.16
CA THR A 68 10.78 15.95 -3.01
C THR A 68 9.28 16.19 -3.27
N VAL A 69 8.44 15.95 -2.27
CA VAL A 69 6.98 16.17 -2.35
C VAL A 69 6.62 17.38 -1.50
N VAL A 70 5.94 18.37 -2.11
CA VAL A 70 5.47 19.58 -1.42
C VAL A 70 4.01 19.41 -0.98
N ARG A 71 3.69 19.78 0.27
CA ARG A 71 2.34 19.71 0.83
C ARG A 71 1.37 20.61 0.04
N GLY A 72 0.15 20.14 -0.21
CA GLY A 72 -0.88 20.90 -0.92
C GLY A 72 -1.22 22.26 -0.31
N VAL A 73 -1.20 22.37 1.03
CA VAL A 73 -1.47 23.61 1.77
C VAL A 73 -0.39 24.68 1.57
N ALA A 74 0.85 24.27 1.26
CA ALA A 74 1.94 25.21 1.00
C ALA A 74 1.90 25.77 -0.44
N LYS A 75 1.04 25.21 -1.30
CA LYS A 75 0.88 25.63 -2.68
C LYS A 75 -0.15 26.77 -2.80
N ASN A 76 -0.13 27.49 -3.90
CA ASN A 76 -1.13 28.51 -4.17
C ASN A 76 -2.51 27.86 -4.42
N PRO A 77 -3.62 28.60 -4.25
CA PRO A 77 -4.96 28.11 -4.57
C PRO A 77 -5.11 27.61 -6.02
N VAL A 78 -4.29 28.11 -6.96
CA VAL A 78 -4.27 27.67 -8.36
C VAL A 78 -3.57 26.32 -8.55
N ASP A 79 -2.59 26.00 -7.70
CA ASP A 79 -1.72 24.83 -7.84
C ASP A 79 -2.26 23.61 -7.06
N HIS A 80 -3.18 23.83 -6.12
CA HIS A 80 -3.77 22.78 -5.29
C HIS A 80 -5.09 23.24 -4.67
N PRO A 81 -6.14 22.40 -4.63
CA PRO A 81 -7.42 22.75 -4.01
C PRO A 81 -7.29 23.08 -2.51
N ASN A 82 -6.35 22.43 -1.83
CA ASN A 82 -6.01 22.74 -0.42
C ASN A 82 -5.09 23.96 -0.24
N GLY A 83 -4.68 24.64 -1.30
CA GLY A 83 -3.81 25.82 -1.25
C GLY A 83 -4.53 27.08 -0.76
N GLY A 84 -3.74 28.07 -0.31
CA GLY A 84 -4.23 29.36 0.17
C GLY A 84 -3.96 29.64 1.65
N ARG A 85 -4.64 30.66 2.20
CA ARG A 85 -4.40 31.15 3.56
C ARG A 85 -4.97 30.25 4.66
N THR A 86 -6.09 29.58 4.39
CA THR A 86 -6.72 28.65 5.33
C THR A 86 -6.04 27.28 5.27
N LYS A 87 -5.55 26.81 6.42
CA LYS A 87 -4.81 25.55 6.54
C LYS A 87 -5.71 24.32 6.70
N SER A 88 -6.96 24.52 7.12
CA SER A 88 -7.96 23.47 7.28
C SER A 88 -9.03 23.61 6.20
N LYS A 89 -9.20 22.57 5.39
CA LYS A 89 -10.34 22.39 4.50
C LYS A 89 -10.92 21.00 4.74
N SER A 90 -12.24 20.95 4.89
CA SER A 90 -13.01 19.72 5.03
C SER A 90 -14.06 19.71 3.92
N PRO A 91 -14.06 18.71 3.02
CA PRO A 91 -13.16 17.55 2.98
C PRO A 91 -11.75 17.89 2.47
N GLU A 92 -10.80 16.96 2.66
CA GLU A 92 -9.46 17.03 2.09
C GLU A 92 -9.49 16.61 0.61
N TYR A 93 -8.88 17.41 -0.27
CA TYR A 93 -8.85 17.12 -1.71
C TYR A 93 -7.45 16.73 -2.21
N SER A 94 -7.41 15.90 -3.24
CA SER A 94 -6.22 15.66 -4.07
C SER A 94 -6.04 16.79 -5.09
N PRO A 95 -4.80 17.11 -5.51
CA PRO A 95 -4.55 18.05 -6.60
C PRO A 95 -5.13 17.57 -7.93
#